data_AF-A0A9E3UXG6-F1
#
_entry.id   AF-A0A9E3UXG6-F1
#
_cell.length_a   1.000
_cell.length_b   1.000
_cell.length_c   1.000
_cell.angle_alpha   90.00
_cell.angle_beta   90.00
_cell.angle_gamma   90.00
#
_symmetry.space_group_name_H-M   'P 1'
#
loop_
_entity.id
_entity.type
_entity.pdbx_description
1 polymer ?
#
loop_
_entity_poly.entity_id
_entity_poly.type
_entity_poly.pdbx_seq_one_letter_code
_entity_poly.pdbx_strand_id
1 'polypeptide(L)' 'MELQAFPNGEDPRHEYEDEITAKELIEACKGVLQAEDLSELAELEVDEALGYTFTLLLENDVEDPEAFLREKGVLQST' A
#
# COMPACT_ATOMS: atom_id res chain seq x y z
N MET A 1 -34.06 3.38 34.03
CA MET A 1 -32.79 3.11 33.33
C MET A 1 -33.03 3.54 31.91
N GLU A 2 -32.66 4.78 31.59
CA GLU A 2 -32.93 5.39 30.30
C GLU A 2 -31.90 4.88 29.29
N LEU A 3 -32.39 4.24 28.23
CA LEU A 3 -31.59 3.84 27.08
C LEU A 3 -31.19 5.13 26.36
N GLN A 4 -29.91 5.51 26.46
CA GLN A 4 -29.39 6.61 25.68
C GLN A 4 -29.42 6.21 24.20
N ALA A 5 -30.23 6.92 23.41
CA ALA A 5 -30.19 6.86 21.96
C ALA A 5 -28.91 7.57 21.51
N PHE A 6 -27.95 6.83 20.97
CA PHE A 6 -26.79 7.40 20.31
C PHE A 6 -27.26 8.05 18.99
N PRO A 7 -27.09 9.37 18.79
CA PRO A 7 -27.26 9.98 17.50
C PRO A 7 -25.89 9.98 16.84
N ASN A 8 -25.56 8.93 16.09
CA ASN A 8 -24.56 8.99 15.02
C ASN A 8 -24.56 7.65 14.30
N GLY A 9 -24.91 7.68 13.02
CA GLY A 9 -24.73 6.58 12.09
C GLY A 9 -23.26 6.45 11.67
N GLU A 10 -22.36 6.42 12.64
CA GLU A 10 -20.96 6.03 12.42
C GLU A 10 -20.80 4.67 13.11
N ASP A 11 -20.73 3.63 12.29
CA ASP A 11 -20.38 2.30 12.73
C ASP A 11 -18.97 2.37 13.35
N PRO A 12 -18.79 2.08 14.65
CA PRO A 12 -17.49 2.16 15.32
C PRO A 12 -16.53 1.02 14.92
N ARG A 13 -16.93 0.18 13.96
CA ARG A 13 -16.10 -0.87 13.35
C ARG A 13 -15.55 -0.42 12.00
N HIS A 14 -14.97 0.78 11.94
CA HIS A 14 -13.84 0.97 11.03
C HIS A 14 -12.71 0.12 11.63
N GLU A 15 -12.80 -1.19 11.42
CA GLU A 15 -11.69 -2.09 11.61
C GLU A 15 -10.59 -1.56 10.70
N TYR A 16 -9.41 -1.34 11.25
CA TYR A 16 -8.27 -0.82 10.54
C TYR A 16 -7.97 -1.75 9.36
N GLU A 17 -8.49 -1.40 8.19
CA GLU A 17 -8.05 -1.99 6.93
C GLU A 17 -6.70 -1.34 6.65
N ASP A 18 -5.64 -1.96 7.16
CA ASP A 18 -4.25 -1.76 6.72
C ASP A 18 -4.13 -2.20 5.23
N GLU A 19 -4.98 -1.65 4.36
CA GLU A 19 -4.89 -1.79 2.93
C GLU A 19 -3.77 -0.88 2.45
N ILE A 20 -2.70 -1.50 1.97
CA ILE A 20 -1.66 -0.83 1.18
C ILE A 20 -2.34 0.03 0.13
N THR A 21 -1.88 1.27 -0.02
CA THR A 21 -2.36 2.13 -1.10
C THR A 21 -1.33 2.23 -2.22
N ALA A 22 -1.80 2.41 -3.46
CA ALA A 22 -0.91 2.64 -4.62
C ALA A 22 0.03 3.83 -4.38
N LYS A 23 -0.43 4.84 -3.62
CA LYS A 23 0.39 5.99 -3.23
C LYS A 23 1.59 5.58 -2.36
N GLU A 24 1.39 4.70 -1.38
CA GLU A 24 2.48 4.24 -0.51
C GLU A 24 3.50 3.40 -1.27
N LEU A 25 3.04 2.54 -2.18
CA LEU A 25 3.91 1.80 -3.10
C LEU A 25 4.79 2.75 -3.92
N ILE A 26 4.18 3.77 -4.54
CA ILE A 26 4.91 4.76 -5.34
C ILE A 26 5.93 5.51 -4.49
N GLU A 27 5.55 5.98 -3.30
CA GLU A 27 6.47 6.69 -2.40
C GLU A 27 7.64 5.79 -1.96
N ALA A 28 7.40 4.50 -1.70
CA ALA A 28 8.44 3.54 -1.32
C ALA A 28 9.43 3.27 -2.45
N CYS A 29 8.93 3.24 -3.69
CA CYS A 29 9.72 2.96 -4.88
C CYS A 29 10.39 4.21 -5.48
N LYS A 30 10.10 5.41 -4.97
CA LYS A 30 10.79 6.64 -5.38
C LYS A 30 12.30 6.53 -5.14
N GLY A 31 13.05 6.73 -6.20
CA GLY A 31 14.52 6.67 -6.18
C GLY A 31 15.09 5.28 -6.48
N VAL A 32 14.25 4.27 -6.64
CA VAL A 32 14.61 2.97 -7.22
C VAL A 32 14.06 2.87 -8.64
N LEU A 33 12.76 3.12 -8.80
CA LEU A 33 12.08 3.02 -10.10
C LEU A 33 12.11 4.34 -10.86
N GLN A 34 11.98 4.25 -12.19
CA GLN A 34 11.93 5.43 -13.05
C GLN A 34 10.57 6.12 -12.97
N ALA A 35 10.54 7.39 -13.37
CA ALA A 35 9.30 8.18 -13.32
C ALA A 35 8.18 7.60 -14.21
N GLU A 36 8.54 6.92 -15.29
CA GLU A 36 7.58 6.24 -16.18
C GLU A 36 6.90 5.08 -15.46
N ASP A 37 7.69 4.17 -14.86
CA ASP A 37 7.19 3.03 -14.08
C ASP A 37 6.31 3.47 -12.90
N LEU A 38 6.70 4.54 -12.20
CA LEU A 38 5.91 5.10 -11.09
C LEU A 38 4.59 5.72 -11.57
N SER A 39 4.55 6.24 -12.79
CA SER A 39 3.32 6.76 -13.40
C SER A 39 2.39 5.62 -13.77
N GLU A 40 2.92 4.52 -14.31
CA GLU A 40 2.13 3.33 -14.62
C GLU A 40 1.54 2.72 -13.34
N LEU A 41 2.32 2.61 -12.26
CA LEU A 41 1.84 2.13 -10.96
C LEU A 41 0.68 2.96 -10.40
N ALA A 42 0.60 4.26 -10.74
CA ALA A 42 -0.50 5.12 -10.31
C ALA A 42 -1.82 4.87 -11.05
N GLU A 43 -1.76 4.24 -12.23
CA GLU A 43 -2.93 3.93 -13.06
C GLU A 43 -3.51 2.54 -12.76
N LEU A 44 -2.77 1.70 -12.02
CA LEU A 44 -3.16 0.33 -11.68
C LEU A 44 -3.94 0.25 -10.37
N GLU A 45 -4.80 -0.77 -10.26
CA GLU A 45 -5.41 -1.14 -8.97
C GLU A 45 -4.35 -1.69 -8.03
N VAL A 46 -4.53 -1.56 -6.72
CA VAL A 46 -3.43 -1.77 -5.77
C VAL A 46 -2.88 -3.20 -5.76
N ASP A 47 -3.73 -4.21 -5.96
CA ASP A 47 -3.31 -5.60 -6.08
C ASP A 47 -2.42 -5.84 -7.31
N GLU A 48 -2.77 -5.21 -8.43
CA GLU A 48 -2.00 -5.28 -9.68
C GLU A 48 -0.72 -4.45 -9.58
N ALA A 49 -0.82 -3.24 -9.01
CA ALA A 49 0.31 -2.37 -8.75
C ALA A 49 1.33 -3.04 -7.83
N LEU A 50 0.89 -3.77 -6.81
CA LEU A 50 1.78 -4.53 -5.93
C LEU A 50 2.54 -5.61 -6.71
N GLY A 51 1.83 -6.45 -7.47
CA GLY A 51 2.47 -7.49 -8.30
C GLY A 51 3.44 -6.91 -9.35
N TYR A 52 3.07 -5.79 -9.96
CA TYR A 52 3.92 -5.09 -10.91
C TYR A 52 5.15 -4.48 -10.23
N THR A 53 4.98 -3.86 -9.07
CA THR A 53 6.06 -3.30 -8.25
C THR A 53 7.12 -4.35 -7.92
N PHE A 54 6.70 -5.56 -7.53
CA PHE A 54 7.64 -6.66 -7.26
C PHE A 54 8.50 -6.99 -8.48
N THR A 55 7.89 -7.02 -9.67
CA THR A 55 8.60 -7.29 -10.93
C THR A 55 9.60 -6.17 -11.23
N LEU A 56 9.17 -4.91 -11.15
CA LEU A 56 10.02 -3.75 -11.39
C LEU A 56 11.19 -3.65 -10.41
N LEU A 57 10.97 -3.97 -9.13
CA LEU A 57 12.03 -3.98 -8.11
C LEU A 57 13.10 -5.04 -8.44
N LEU A 58 12.70 -6.25 -8.84
CA LEU A 58 13.64 -7.31 -9.26
C LEU A 58 14.47 -6.88 -10.48
N GLU A 59 13.85 -6.19 -11.44
CA GLU A 59 14.54 -5.69 -12.64
C GLU A 59 15.53 -4.56 -12.33
N ASN A 60 15.36 -3.86 -11.20
CA ASN A 60 16.24 -2.80 -10.71
C ASN A 60 17.22 -3.29 -9.63
N ASP A 61 17.64 -4.55 -9.70
CA ASP A 61 18.63 -5.18 -8.80
C ASP A 61 18.21 -5.25 -7.31
N VAL A 62 16.91 -5.14 -6.99
CA VAL A 62 16.41 -5.39 -5.63
C VAL A 62 16.17 -6.89 -5.46
N GLU A 63 17.11 -7.58 -4.82
CA GLU A 63 17.08 -9.05 -4.64
C GLU A 63 15.85 -9.55 -3.86
N ASP A 64 15.36 -8.76 -2.91
CA ASP A 64 14.18 -9.08 -2.09
C ASP A 64 13.19 -7.89 -2.06
N PRO A 65 12.25 -7.83 -3.02
CA PRO A 65 11.24 -6.77 -3.08
C PRO A 65 10.33 -6.73 -1.86
N GLU A 66 10.05 -7.89 -1.26
CA GLU A 66 9.18 -8.00 -0.09
C GLU A 66 9.86 -7.37 1.13
N ALA A 67 11.12 -7.73 1.38
CA ALA A 67 11.90 -7.12 2.44
C ALA A 67 12.09 -5.62 2.23
N PHE A 68 12.33 -5.19 0.97
CA PHE A 68 12.43 -3.77 0.62
C PHE A 68 11.14 -3.02 0.99
N LEU A 69 9.98 -3.51 0.56
CA LEU A 69 8.70 -2.86 0.83
C LEU A 69 8.33 -2.90 2.33
N ARG A 70 8.75 -3.93 3.08
CA ARG A 70 8.64 -3.96 4.55
C ARG A 70 9.52 -2.90 5.20
N GLU A 71 10.77 -2.74 4.76
CA GLU A 71 11.68 -1.69 5.28
C GLU A 71 11.12 -0.29 5.04
N LYS A 72 10.43 -0.09 3.90
CA LYS A 72 9.73 1.15 3.58
C LYS A 72 8.42 1.34 4.35
N GLY A 73 7.98 0.35 5.12
CA GLY A 73 6.75 0.41 5.90
C GLY A 73 5.47 0.25 5.07
N VAL A 74 5.59 -0.24 3.82
CA VAL A 74 4.44 -0.53 2.96
C VAL A 74 3.84 -1.87 3.35
N LEU A 75 4.67 -2.91 3.47
CA LEU A 75 4.21 -4.23 3.91
C LEU A 75 4.34 -4.34 5.43
N GLN A 76 3.27 -4.76 6.09
CA GLN A 76 3.32 -5.13 7.51
C GLN A 76 4.11 -6.44 7.69
N SER A 77 4.89 -6.52 8.77
CA SER A 77 5.51 -7.76 9.21
C SER A 77 4.44 -8.65 9.84
N THR A 78 3.88 -9.57 9.07
CA THR A 78 3.07 -10.69 9.59
C THR A 78 3.88 -11.61 10.48
#